data_AF-A0A6S7G480-F1
#
_entry.id   AF-A0A6S7G480-F1
#
_cell.length_a   1.000
_cell.length_b   1.000
_cell.length_c   1.000
_cell.angle_alpha   90.00
_cell.angle_beta   90.00
_cell.angle_gamma   90.00
#
_symmetry.space_group_name_H-M   'P 1'
#
loop_
_entity.id
_entity.type
_entity.pdbx_description
1 polymer ?
#
loop_
_entity_poly.entity_id
_entity_poly.type
_entity_poly.pdbx_seq_one_letter_code
_entity_poly.pdbx_strand_id
1 'polypeptide(L)'
;MSQSIKLYNADGNAKLFHTSYGDLKNTDIYIKAEVISGKWILYRTADYNKSLQTGARPYEHVVLSTADKKVVDISDVNGSLFHVPSAVQALMLFEFNYYGGDNREYVEEQADLEDFPKGARSAMVGKDNDWQVYPKAGDQGTPQKLTRGTDYQTTADMKVPVVKSIKPFT
;
A
#
# COMPACT_ATOMS: atom_id res chain seq x y z
N MET A 1 5.21 -17.75 -8.39
CA MET A 1 5.84 -17.90 -7.06
C MET A 1 4.95 -17.24 -6.04
N SER A 2 4.66 -17.90 -4.91
CA SER A 2 3.88 -17.29 -3.82
C SER A 2 4.74 -16.25 -3.09
N GLN A 3 4.18 -15.05 -2.85
CA GLN A 3 4.85 -14.00 -2.07
C GLN A 3 4.84 -14.39 -0.58
N SER A 4 5.88 -14.06 0.17
CA SER A 4 5.99 -14.44 1.58
C SER A 4 6.92 -13.54 2.39
N ILE A 5 6.59 -13.41 3.68
CA ILE A 5 7.35 -12.65 4.67
C ILE A 5 7.42 -13.46 5.97
N LYS A 6 8.57 -13.43 6.62
CA LYS A 6 8.79 -14.05 7.93
C LYS A 6 8.86 -12.97 9.00
N LEU A 7 8.06 -13.09 10.05
CA LEU A 7 8.07 -12.19 11.21
C LEU A 7 8.62 -12.92 12.43
N TYR A 8 9.42 -12.22 13.23
CA TYR A 8 10.08 -12.74 14.42
C TYR A 8 9.62 -12.01 15.68
N ASN A 9 9.32 -12.76 16.74
CA ASN A 9 9.00 -12.19 18.05
C ASN A 9 10.27 -11.93 18.89
N ALA A 10 10.11 -11.44 20.13
CA ALA A 10 11.23 -11.09 21.01
C ALA A 10 12.12 -12.28 21.38
N ASP A 11 11.56 -13.50 21.39
CA ASP A 11 12.29 -14.74 21.68
C ASP A 11 13.05 -15.28 20.46
N GLY A 12 12.91 -14.63 19.30
CA GLY A 12 13.47 -15.07 18.03
C GLY A 12 12.65 -16.16 17.32
N ASN A 13 11.47 -16.50 17.84
CA ASN A 13 10.56 -17.42 17.16
C ASN A 13 10.00 -16.76 15.91
N ALA A 14 9.93 -17.52 14.82
CA ALA A 14 9.55 -16.99 13.51
C ALA A 14 8.27 -17.61 12.99
N LYS A 15 7.40 -16.79 12.39
CA LYS A 15 6.20 -17.23 11.67
C LYS A 15 6.22 -16.72 10.22
N LEU A 16 5.86 -17.60 9.29
CA LEU A 16 5.78 -17.28 7.87
C LEU A 16 4.34 -16.86 7.50
N PHE A 17 4.23 -15.79 6.73
CA PHE A 17 2.97 -15.22 6.24
C PHE A 17 2.96 -15.20 4.71
N HIS A 18 1.79 -15.48 4.13
CA HIS A 18 1.55 -15.56 2.68
C HIS A 18 0.41 -14.64 2.20
N THR A 19 -0.25 -13.95 3.13
CA THR A 19 -1.39 -13.08 2.88
C THR A 19 -1.39 -11.92 3.88
N SER A 20 -2.25 -10.93 3.62
CA SER A 20 -2.51 -9.82 4.55
C SER A 20 -3.16 -10.31 5.86
N TYR A 21 -2.85 -9.61 6.95
CA TYR A 21 -3.43 -9.79 8.28
C TYR A 21 -3.80 -8.43 8.86
N GLY A 22 -5.10 -8.22 9.10
CA GLY A 22 -5.62 -6.96 9.67
C GLY A 22 -5.25 -6.75 11.14
N ASP A 23 -4.91 -7.80 11.88
CA ASP A 23 -4.47 -7.68 13.27
C ASP A 23 -3.41 -8.74 13.59
N LEU A 24 -2.16 -8.30 13.67
CA LEU A 24 -1.03 -9.17 14.04
C LEU A 24 -1.02 -9.48 15.53
N LYS A 25 -1.51 -8.57 16.38
CA LYS A 25 -1.46 -8.69 17.84
C LYS A 25 -2.42 -9.76 18.38
N ASN A 26 -3.45 -10.11 17.62
CA ASN A 26 -4.26 -11.30 17.87
C ASN A 26 -3.50 -12.63 17.66
N THR A 27 -2.30 -12.58 17.06
CA THR A 27 -1.44 -13.75 16.85
C THR A 27 -0.23 -13.76 17.77
N ASP A 28 0.58 -12.69 17.74
CA ASP A 28 1.79 -12.51 18.57
C ASP A 28 2.29 -11.05 18.46
N ILE A 29 3.30 -10.68 19.24
CA ILE A 29 4.01 -9.40 19.12
C ILE A 29 5.33 -9.62 18.38
N TYR A 30 5.35 -9.23 17.10
CA TYR A 30 6.53 -9.31 16.26
C TYR A 30 7.38 -8.04 16.35
N ILE A 31 8.71 -8.20 16.33
CA ILE A 31 9.69 -7.11 16.41
C ILE A 31 10.62 -7.04 15.20
N LYS A 32 10.73 -8.12 14.41
CA LYS A 32 11.55 -8.12 13.19
C LYS A 32 10.82 -8.76 12.02
N ALA A 33 11.16 -8.33 10.81
CA ALA A 33 10.65 -8.86 9.56
C ALA A 33 11.76 -9.21 8.58
N GLU A 34 11.54 -10.24 7.78
CA GLU A 34 12.40 -10.63 6.66
C GLU A 34 11.51 -10.99 5.47
N VAL A 35 11.62 -10.22 4.39
CA VAL A 35 10.87 -10.51 3.16
C VAL A 35 11.59 -11.58 2.36
N ILE A 36 10.90 -12.70 2.16
CA ILE A 36 11.40 -13.83 1.37
C ILE A 36 11.06 -13.61 -0.11
N SER A 37 9.84 -13.15 -0.39
CA SER A 37 9.36 -12.85 -1.74
C SER A 37 8.27 -11.78 -1.73
N GLY A 38 8.29 -10.90 -2.72
CA GLY A 38 7.22 -9.92 -2.92
C GLY A 38 7.47 -8.54 -2.33
N LYS A 39 6.40 -7.75 -2.25
CA LYS A 39 6.34 -6.44 -1.59
C LYS A 39 5.28 -6.49 -0.49
N TRP A 40 5.61 -5.95 0.67
CA TRP A 40 4.81 -6.01 1.88
C TRP A 40 4.78 -4.63 2.54
N ILE A 41 3.69 -4.33 3.22
CA ILE A 41 3.57 -3.13 4.05
C ILE A 41 3.22 -3.58 5.45
N LEU A 42 3.99 -3.14 6.45
CA LEU A 42 3.58 -3.28 7.84
C LEU A 42 3.13 -1.93 8.39
N TYR A 43 2.17 -1.96 9.30
CA TYR A 43 1.50 -0.78 9.82
C TYR A 43 1.58 -0.75 11.35
N ARG A 44 1.56 0.46 11.91
CA ARG A 44 1.55 0.69 13.36
C ARG A 44 0.31 0.15 14.05
N THR A 45 -0.86 0.31 13.45
CA THR A 45 -2.12 -0.16 14.05
C THR A 45 -2.77 -1.26 13.23
N ALA A 46 -3.79 -1.90 13.83
CA ALA A 46 -4.65 -2.84 13.14
C ALA A 46 -5.37 -2.18 11.96
N ASP A 47 -5.90 -3.00 11.07
CA ASP A 47 -6.68 -2.62 9.90
C ASP A 47 -5.97 -1.56 9.05
N TYR A 48 -4.67 -1.76 8.81
CA TYR A 48 -3.86 -0.96 7.88
C TYR A 48 -3.87 0.54 8.20
N ASN A 49 -3.72 0.90 9.48
CA ASN A 49 -3.77 2.28 9.97
C ASN A 49 -5.14 3.00 9.80
N LYS A 50 -6.25 2.27 9.63
CA LYS A 50 -7.59 2.89 9.43
C LYS A 50 -8.02 3.83 10.57
N SER A 51 -7.61 3.54 11.80
CA SER A 51 -7.90 4.38 12.97
C SER A 51 -7.21 5.76 12.95
N LEU A 52 -6.17 5.95 12.12
CA LEU A 52 -5.35 7.17 12.11
C LEU A 52 -5.88 8.26 11.17
N GLN A 53 -7.02 8.04 10.52
CA GLN A 53 -7.84 8.96 9.70
C GLN A 53 -7.10 10.08 8.96
N THR A 54 -7.19 10.11 7.62
CA THR A 54 -6.67 11.18 6.72
C THR A 54 -5.15 11.37 6.66
N GLY A 55 -4.37 10.71 7.50
CA GLY A 55 -2.91 10.83 7.40
C GLY A 55 -2.20 10.00 8.43
N ALA A 56 -2.01 8.72 8.10
CA ALA A 56 -0.85 8.01 8.62
C ALA A 56 0.40 8.90 8.38
N ARG A 57 1.42 8.78 9.22
CA ARG A 57 2.68 9.50 9.10
C ARG A 57 3.74 8.59 8.46
N PRO A 58 4.84 9.14 7.92
CA PRO A 58 5.88 8.33 7.29
C PRO A 58 6.40 7.18 8.18
N TYR A 59 6.44 7.39 9.50
CA TYR A 59 6.94 6.42 10.50
C TYR A 59 5.87 5.44 11.03
N GLU A 60 4.64 5.50 10.52
CA GLU A 60 3.54 4.63 10.95
C GLU A 60 3.35 3.42 10.03
N HIS A 61 4.20 3.30 9.01
CA HIS A 61 4.26 2.14 8.16
C HIS A 61 5.71 1.88 7.74
N VAL A 62 5.96 0.69 7.20
CA VAL A 62 7.19 0.38 6.49
C VAL A 62 6.85 -0.46 5.26
N VAL A 63 7.39 -0.08 4.10
CA VAL A 63 7.31 -0.89 2.88
C VAL A 63 8.59 -1.71 2.78
N LEU A 64 8.44 -3.02 2.64
CA LEU A 64 9.54 -3.97 2.55
C LEU A 64 9.43 -4.78 1.26
N SER A 65 10.58 -5.09 0.67
CA SER A 65 10.69 -5.96 -0.50
C SER A 65 11.93 -6.84 -0.41
N THR A 66 12.05 -7.81 -1.32
CA THR A 66 13.26 -8.63 -1.45
C THR A 66 14.53 -7.84 -1.76
N ALA A 67 14.40 -6.58 -2.21
CA ALA A 67 15.56 -5.72 -2.44
C ALA A 67 16.27 -5.30 -1.15
N ASP A 68 15.54 -5.30 -0.01
CA ASP A 68 16.10 -4.87 1.27
C ASP A 68 17.11 -5.88 1.84
N LYS A 69 17.03 -7.15 1.42
CA LYS A 69 17.93 -8.29 1.73
C LYS A 69 18.42 -8.37 3.20
N LYS A 70 17.63 -7.89 4.14
CA LYS A 70 17.99 -7.83 5.57
C LYS A 70 16.79 -8.07 6.45
N VAL A 71 17.07 -8.54 7.65
CA VAL A 71 16.11 -8.52 8.75
C VAL A 71 15.93 -7.06 9.19
N VAL A 72 14.70 -6.57 9.20
CA VAL A 72 14.34 -5.19 9.53
C VAL A 72 13.62 -5.15 10.86
N ASP A 73 13.94 -4.17 11.71
CA ASP A 73 13.18 -3.88 12.92
C ASP A 73 11.81 -3.29 12.57
N ILE A 74 10.76 -3.89 13.11
CA ILE A 74 9.35 -3.51 12.91
C ILE A 74 8.64 -3.27 14.25
N SER A 75 9.38 -3.11 15.35
CA SER A 75 8.81 -2.96 16.69
C SER A 75 7.77 -1.84 16.80
N ASP A 76 7.89 -0.79 15.99
CA ASP A 76 6.96 0.35 15.93
C ASP A 76 5.82 0.20 14.89
N VAL A 77 5.87 -0.84 14.05
CA VAL A 77 4.96 -1.06 12.91
C VAL A 77 4.54 -2.54 12.83
N ASN A 78 3.98 -3.06 13.93
CA ASN A 78 3.58 -4.47 14.08
C ASN A 78 2.07 -4.65 14.38
N GLY A 79 1.24 -3.68 14.00
CA GLY A 79 -0.21 -3.73 14.18
C GLY A 79 -0.92 -4.57 13.11
N SER A 80 -0.55 -4.39 11.85
CA SER A 80 -1.11 -5.16 10.73
C SER A 80 -0.10 -5.32 9.60
N LEU A 81 -0.38 -6.27 8.71
CA LEU A 81 0.46 -6.66 7.58
C LEU A 81 -0.37 -6.68 6.30
N PHE A 82 0.06 -5.96 5.27
CA PHE A 82 -0.55 -6.00 3.97
C PHE A 82 0.38 -6.60 2.92
N HIS A 83 -0.16 -7.55 2.17
CA HIS A 83 0.47 -8.14 1.02
C HIS A 83 0.15 -7.30 -0.22
N VAL A 84 1.17 -6.69 -0.85
CA VAL A 84 0.96 -5.92 -2.09
C VAL A 84 0.86 -6.91 -3.26
N PRO A 85 -0.27 -6.95 -3.99
CA PRO A 85 -0.39 -7.75 -5.20
C PRO A 85 0.70 -7.40 -6.21
N SER A 86 1.20 -8.40 -6.93
CA SER A 86 2.30 -8.25 -7.89
C SER A 86 1.83 -8.03 -9.32
N ALA A 87 0.58 -7.63 -9.56
CA ALA A 87 0.11 -7.45 -10.93
C ALA A 87 0.87 -6.29 -11.58
N VAL A 88 1.64 -6.62 -12.61
CA VAL A 88 2.58 -5.71 -13.27
C VAL A 88 1.89 -4.56 -13.99
N GLN A 89 0.62 -4.70 -14.36
CA GLN A 89 -0.17 -3.68 -15.05
C GLN A 89 -1.06 -2.86 -14.11
N ALA A 90 -1.14 -3.23 -12.84
CA ALA A 90 -2.14 -2.66 -11.94
C ALA A 90 -1.72 -1.33 -11.32
N LEU A 91 -2.72 -0.54 -10.95
CA LEU A 91 -2.62 0.58 -10.03
C LEU A 91 -3.26 0.16 -8.71
N MET A 92 -2.48 0.14 -7.63
CA MET A 92 -3.01 0.02 -6.29
C MET A 92 -3.27 1.40 -5.72
N LEU A 93 -4.50 1.66 -5.27
CA LEU A 93 -4.88 2.88 -4.59
C LEU A 93 -5.22 2.63 -3.13
N PHE A 94 -4.94 3.63 -2.29
CA PHE A 94 -5.22 3.59 -0.85
C PHE A 94 -6.02 4.83 -0.43
N GLU A 95 -6.95 4.65 0.51
CA GLU A 95 -7.84 5.68 1.02
C GLU A 95 -7.07 6.87 1.62
N PHE A 96 -5.97 6.61 2.33
CA PHE A 96 -5.17 7.62 3.02
C PHE A 96 -3.76 7.78 2.43
N ASN A 97 -3.10 8.86 2.84
CA ASN A 97 -1.66 9.01 2.62
C ASN A 97 -0.91 7.87 3.33
N TYR A 98 0.29 7.58 2.85
CA TYR A 98 1.21 6.56 3.37
C TYR A 98 0.59 5.16 3.40
N TYR A 99 -0.16 4.84 2.35
CA TYR A 99 -0.75 3.53 2.07
C TYR A 99 -1.71 3.00 3.13
N GLY A 100 -2.33 3.90 3.91
CA GLY A 100 -3.26 3.54 4.97
C GLY A 100 -4.72 3.47 4.52
N GLY A 101 -5.53 2.82 5.35
CA GLY A 101 -6.97 2.68 5.16
C GLY A 101 -7.35 1.59 4.17
N ASP A 102 -8.56 1.71 3.63
CA ASP A 102 -9.04 0.78 2.61
C ASP A 102 -8.19 0.89 1.33
N ASN A 103 -8.05 -0.21 0.60
CA ASN A 103 -7.23 -0.28 -0.60
C ASN A 103 -7.89 -1.13 -1.68
N ARG A 104 -7.54 -0.84 -2.94
CA ARG A 104 -8.05 -1.58 -4.08
C ARG A 104 -7.09 -1.52 -5.26
N GLU A 105 -6.99 -2.67 -5.91
CA GLU A 105 -6.23 -2.86 -7.14
C GLU A 105 -7.13 -2.61 -8.36
N TYR A 106 -6.59 -1.88 -9.34
CA TYR A 106 -7.26 -1.60 -10.61
C TYR A 106 -6.35 -1.99 -11.77
N VAL A 107 -6.92 -2.68 -12.76
CA VAL A 107 -6.23 -3.06 -14.02
C VAL A 107 -6.85 -2.39 -15.25
N GLU A 108 -7.98 -1.71 -15.06
CA GLU A 108 -8.74 -1.03 -16.10
C GLU A 108 -9.09 0.40 -15.66
N GLU A 109 -9.55 1.23 -16.59
CA GLU A 109 -10.05 2.56 -16.28
C GLU A 109 -11.26 2.50 -15.33
N GLN A 110 -11.42 3.53 -14.51
CA GLN A 110 -12.60 3.72 -13.67
C GLN A 110 -13.00 5.18 -13.73
N ALA A 111 -14.16 5.44 -14.33
CA ALA A 111 -14.73 6.79 -14.41
C ALA A 111 -15.20 7.30 -13.03
N ASP A 112 -15.48 6.42 -12.07
CA ASP A 112 -15.75 6.80 -10.68
C ASP A 112 -15.20 5.76 -9.71
N LEU A 113 -14.45 6.20 -8.71
CA LEU A 113 -13.89 5.36 -7.67
C LEU A 113 -14.83 5.28 -6.47
N GLU A 114 -15.91 4.51 -6.61
CA GLU A 114 -16.94 4.35 -5.56
C GLU A 114 -16.38 3.78 -4.24
N ASP A 115 -15.31 2.97 -4.32
CA ASP A 115 -14.59 2.44 -3.15
C ASP A 115 -13.94 3.54 -2.30
N PHE A 116 -13.74 4.72 -2.88
CA PHE A 116 -13.14 5.87 -2.21
C PHE A 116 -14.08 7.09 -2.31
N PRO A 117 -15.15 7.15 -1.50
CA PRO A 117 -16.10 8.28 -1.50
C PRO A 117 -15.45 9.63 -1.19
N LYS A 118 -14.29 9.65 -0.51
CA LYS A 118 -13.47 10.84 -0.26
C LYS A 118 -12.25 10.97 -1.17
N GLY A 119 -12.08 10.01 -2.08
CA GLY A 119 -10.97 9.90 -3.02
C GLY A 119 -9.73 9.27 -2.40
N ALA A 120 -8.97 8.55 -3.22
CA ALA A 120 -7.72 7.92 -2.81
C ALA A 120 -6.60 8.95 -2.69
N ARG A 121 -5.60 8.65 -1.85
CA ARG A 121 -4.58 9.62 -1.40
C ARG A 121 -3.14 9.12 -1.49
N SER A 122 -2.93 7.84 -1.73
CA SER A 122 -1.62 7.30 -2.08
C SER A 122 -1.78 6.15 -3.06
N ALA A 123 -0.70 5.78 -3.73
CA ALA A 123 -0.73 4.81 -4.82
C ALA A 123 0.57 4.02 -4.94
N MET A 124 0.48 2.80 -5.44
CA MET A 124 1.62 2.03 -5.95
C MET A 124 1.34 1.61 -7.38
N VAL A 125 2.23 1.94 -8.30
CA VAL A 125 2.04 1.67 -9.74
C VAL A 125 2.84 0.45 -10.16
N GLY A 126 2.17 -0.48 -10.83
CA GLY A 126 2.78 -1.62 -11.52
C GLY A 126 3.83 -1.18 -12.55
N LYS A 127 4.65 -2.12 -13.02
CA LYS A 127 5.82 -1.85 -13.86
C LYS A 127 5.52 -1.64 -15.35
N ASP A 128 4.33 -2.02 -15.80
CA ASP A 128 4.06 -2.11 -17.24
C ASP A 128 3.38 -0.86 -17.79
N ASN A 129 2.47 -0.24 -17.02
CA ASN A 129 1.65 0.88 -17.47
C ASN A 129 1.86 2.13 -16.61
N ASP A 130 1.98 3.29 -17.26
CA ASP A 130 1.75 4.55 -16.57
C ASP A 130 0.23 4.75 -16.42
N TRP A 131 -0.20 5.64 -15.54
CA TRP A 131 -1.61 5.91 -15.27
C TRP A 131 -1.92 7.40 -15.28
N GLN A 132 -3.07 7.77 -15.80
CA GLN A 132 -3.70 9.06 -15.59
C GLN A 132 -4.62 8.98 -14.37
N VAL A 133 -4.51 9.97 -13.49
CA VAL A 133 -5.38 10.12 -12.33
C VAL A 133 -6.02 11.50 -12.32
N TYR A 134 -7.29 11.56 -11.93
CA TYR A 134 -8.10 12.77 -11.98
C TYR A 134 -8.67 13.11 -10.60
N PRO A 135 -8.80 14.41 -10.26
CA PRO A 135 -9.33 14.85 -8.97
C PRO A 135 -10.85 14.74 -8.85
N LYS A 136 -11.56 14.47 -9.95
CA LYS A 136 -13.02 14.34 -9.99
C LYS A 136 -13.43 13.07 -10.75
N ALA A 137 -14.64 12.60 -10.50
CA ALA A 137 -15.25 11.53 -11.29
C ALA A 137 -15.50 12.01 -12.74
N GLY A 138 -15.64 11.05 -13.65
CA GLY A 138 -15.86 11.24 -15.08
C GLY A 138 -14.66 11.84 -15.81
N ASP A 139 -13.42 11.52 -15.40
CA ASP A 139 -12.19 12.02 -16.00
C ASP A 139 -12.09 13.56 -16.00
N GLN A 140 -12.63 14.20 -14.97
CA GLN A 140 -12.73 15.66 -14.87
C GLN A 140 -11.60 16.29 -14.04
N GLY A 141 -11.28 17.54 -14.38
CA GLY A 141 -10.18 18.31 -13.78
C GLY A 141 -8.85 18.06 -14.49
N THR A 142 -7.78 18.69 -14.01
CA THR A 142 -6.44 18.54 -14.60
C THR A 142 -5.87 17.17 -14.24
N PRO A 143 -5.65 16.25 -15.20
CA PRO A 143 -5.08 14.95 -14.91
C PRO A 143 -3.62 15.07 -14.47
N GLN A 144 -3.17 14.11 -13.66
CA GLN A 144 -1.76 13.88 -13.38
C GLN A 144 -1.34 12.52 -13.91
N LYS A 145 -0.07 12.40 -14.32
CA LYS A 145 0.53 11.13 -14.72
C LYS A 145 1.22 10.49 -13.52
N LEU A 146 0.84 9.26 -13.20
CA LEU A 146 1.59 8.36 -12.33
C LEU A 146 2.47 7.45 -13.19
N THR A 147 3.76 7.42 -12.88
CA THR A 147 4.77 6.67 -13.63
C THR A 147 4.80 5.23 -13.15
N ARG A 148 4.88 4.29 -14.09
CA ARG A 148 5.04 2.86 -13.82
C ARG A 148 6.20 2.57 -12.88
N GLY A 149 6.03 1.59 -12.00
CA GLY A 149 7.03 1.17 -11.03
C GLY A 149 7.35 2.19 -9.93
N THR A 150 6.57 3.26 -9.82
CA THR A 150 6.77 4.31 -8.81
C THR A 150 5.72 4.17 -7.72
N ASP A 151 6.17 4.28 -6.47
CA ASP A 151 5.28 4.34 -5.31
C ASP A 151 5.10 5.81 -4.89
N TYR A 152 3.85 6.23 -4.70
CA TYR A 152 3.45 7.59 -4.35
C TYR A 152 2.82 7.61 -2.96
N GLN A 153 3.56 8.09 -1.97
CA GLN A 153 3.13 8.05 -0.57
C GLN A 153 2.03 9.05 -0.27
N THR A 154 1.92 10.13 -1.04
CA THR A 154 0.99 11.22 -0.72
C THR A 154 0.33 11.81 -1.96
N THR A 155 -0.76 12.55 -1.73
CA THR A 155 -1.38 13.41 -2.74
C THR A 155 -0.43 14.47 -3.30
N ALA A 156 0.53 14.92 -2.50
CA ALA A 156 1.59 15.84 -2.95
C ALA A 156 2.54 15.17 -3.95
N ASP A 157 2.92 13.91 -3.71
CA ASP A 157 3.77 13.13 -4.64
C ASP A 157 3.05 12.93 -5.98
N MET A 158 1.75 12.63 -5.93
CA MET A 158 0.89 12.46 -7.11
C MET A 158 0.51 13.78 -7.78
N LYS A 159 0.75 14.92 -7.12
CA LYS A 159 0.37 16.27 -7.57
C LYS A 159 -1.13 16.45 -7.84
N VAL A 160 -1.98 15.68 -7.14
CA VAL A 160 -3.43 15.70 -7.26
C VAL A 160 -4.05 15.72 -5.85
N PRO A 161 -5.03 16.58 -5.54
CA PRO A 161 -5.53 16.74 -4.17
C PRO A 161 -6.14 15.46 -3.59
N VAL A 162 -6.79 14.65 -4.44
CA VAL A 162 -7.29 13.29 -4.21
C VAL A 162 -7.46 12.63 -5.59
N VAL A 163 -7.57 11.30 -5.65
CA VAL A 163 -7.88 10.57 -6.88
C VAL A 163 -9.34 10.12 -6.86
N LYS A 164 -10.07 10.38 -7.95
CA LYS A 164 -11.51 10.09 -8.11
C LYS A 164 -11.88 9.35 -9.37
N SER A 165 -11.04 9.40 -10.39
CA SER A 165 -11.12 8.53 -11.56
C SER A 165 -9.71 8.27 -12.09
N ILE A 166 -9.56 7.16 -12.82
CA ILE A 166 -8.26 6.66 -13.29
C ILE A 166 -8.38 6.10 -14.70
N LYS A 167 -7.28 6.19 -15.45
CA LYS A 167 -7.16 5.62 -16.79
C LYS A 167 -5.74 5.12 -17.05
N PRO A 168 -5.54 3.91 -17.61
CA PRO A 168 -4.22 3.49 -18.08
C PRO A 168 -3.71 4.43 -19.18
N PHE A 169 -2.43 4.79 -19.11
CA PHE A 169 -1.75 5.56 -20.17
C PHE A 169 -1.38 4.58 -21.29
N THR A 170 -2.16 4.59 -22.37
CA THR A 170 -1.88 3.85 -23.61
C THR A 170 -0.84 4.56 -24.46
#